data_AF-A0A917ID69-F1
#
_entry.id   AF-A0A917ID69-F1
#
_cell.length_a   1.000
_cell.length_b   1.000
_cell.length_c   1.000
_cell.angle_alpha   90.00
_cell.angle_beta   90.00
_cell.angle_gamma   90.00
#
_symmetry.space_group_name_H-M   'P 1'
#
loop_
_entity.id
_entity.type
_entity.pdbx_description
1 polymer ?
#
loop_
_entity_poly.entity_id
_entity_poly.type
_entity_poly.pdbx_seq_one_letter_code
_entity_poly.pdbx_strand_id
1 'polypeptide(L)'
;MSYIKRGVTMAITSIDIDPDGLKQAKELTGAKSNREAVDLALRTLIAVRRQPAAVERIIGRRFAPEQIDAPTVAPETQAPAARPDGR
;
A
#
# COMPACT_ATOMS: atom_id res chain seq x y z
N MET A 1 -31.74 14.00 16.11
CA MET A 1 -30.65 13.14 15.57
C MET A 1 -30.10 13.82 14.32
N SER A 2 -29.04 14.64 14.45
CA SER A 2 -28.50 15.46 13.36
C SER A 2 -27.31 14.75 12.71
N TYR A 3 -27.41 14.40 11.43
CA TYR A 3 -26.29 13.83 10.68
C TYR A 3 -25.58 14.93 9.89
N ILE A 4 -24.49 15.44 10.47
CA ILE A 4 -23.57 16.34 9.77
C ILE A 4 -22.73 15.48 8.82
N LYS A 5 -23.23 15.24 7.61
CA LYS A 5 -22.41 14.71 6.51
C LYS A 5 -21.41 15.81 6.15
N ARG A 6 -20.22 15.80 6.75
CA ARG A 6 -19.09 16.63 6.31
C ARG A 6 -18.71 16.23 4.89
N GLY A 7 -19.36 16.84 3.90
CA GLY A 7 -18.89 16.83 2.53
C GLY A 7 -17.62 17.65 2.49
N VAL A 8 -16.49 17.00 2.20
CA VAL A 8 -15.29 17.73 1.77
C VAL A 8 -15.69 18.43 0.46
N THR A 9 -15.91 19.74 0.49
CA THR A 9 -16.07 20.56 -0.71
C THR A 9 -14.73 20.58 -1.43
N MET A 10 -14.51 19.63 -2.33
CA MET A 10 -13.32 19.66 -3.16
C MET A 10 -13.46 20.80 -4.14
N ALA A 11 -12.54 21.76 -4.06
CA ALA A 11 -12.39 22.82 -5.03
C ALA A 11 -12.41 22.22 -6.43
N ILE A 12 -13.35 22.67 -7.26
CA ILE A 12 -13.42 22.29 -8.67
C ILE A 12 -12.50 23.26 -9.40
N THR A 13 -11.42 22.72 -9.97
CA THR A 13 -10.49 23.46 -10.80
C THR A 13 -10.63 22.97 -12.23
N SER A 14 -10.77 23.89 -13.20
CA SER A 14 -10.80 23.56 -14.62
C SER A 14 -9.38 23.40 -15.12
N ILE A 15 -9.07 22.23 -15.70
CA ILE A 15 -7.81 21.94 -16.37
C ILE A 15 -8.12 21.26 -17.69
N ASP A 16 -7.40 21.63 -18.74
CA ASP A 16 -7.50 20.96 -20.02
C ASP A 16 -6.70 19.66 -19.98
N ILE A 17 -7.38 18.56 -20.29
CA ILE A 17 -6.79 17.23 -20.37
C ILE A 17 -7.20 16.64 -21.71
N ASP A 18 -6.26 15.99 -22.40
CA ASP A 18 -6.56 15.23 -23.60
C ASP A 18 -7.69 14.22 -23.36
N PRO A 19 -8.85 14.34 -24.05
CA PRO A 19 -10.00 13.47 -23.83
C PRO A 19 -9.70 12.01 -24.17
N ASP A 20 -8.81 11.74 -25.13
CA ASP A 20 -8.45 10.38 -25.52
C ASP A 20 -7.59 9.70 -24.44
N GLY A 21 -6.58 10.40 -23.91
CA GLY A 21 -5.82 9.95 -22.76
C GLY A 21 -6.70 9.68 -21.53
N LEU A 22 -7.71 10.51 -21.29
CA LEU A 22 -8.65 10.35 -20.17
C LEU A 22 -9.58 9.15 -20.34
N LYS A 23 -9.99 8.87 -21.58
CA LYS A 23 -10.76 7.66 -21.92
C LYS A 23 -9.93 6.39 -21.67
N GLN A 24 -8.70 6.35 -22.18
CA GLN A 24 -7.79 5.22 -21.95
C GLN A 24 -7.51 4.99 -20.46
N ALA A 25 -7.27 6.07 -19.70
CA ALA A 25 -7.05 5.98 -18.27
C ALA A 25 -8.25 5.35 -17.55
N LYS A 26 -9.49 5.69 -17.94
CA LYS A 26 -10.70 5.07 -17.38
C LYS A 26 -10.83 3.60 -17.73
N GLU A 27 -10.52 3.21 -18.96
CA GLU A 27 -10.55 1.81 -19.40
C GLU A 27 -9.53 0.95 -18.63
N LEU A 28 -8.30 1.46 -18.46
CA LEU A 28 -7.22 0.76 -17.75
C LEU A 28 -7.46 0.64 -16.24
N THR A 29 -8.14 1.62 -15.64
CA THR A 29 -8.31 1.69 -14.18
C THR A 29 -9.68 1.22 -13.71
N GLY A 30 -10.66 1.09 -14.61
CA GLY A 30 -12.06 0.84 -14.27
C GLY A 30 -12.78 2.04 -13.65
N ALA A 31 -12.20 3.24 -13.73
CA ALA A 31 -12.78 4.45 -13.15
C ALA A 31 -14.10 4.85 -13.84
N LYS A 32 -15.10 5.18 -13.03
CA LYS A 32 -16.45 5.55 -13.50
C LYS A 32 -16.53 7.02 -13.91
N SER A 33 -15.56 7.84 -13.51
CA SER A 33 -15.51 9.27 -13.84
C SER A 33 -14.09 9.74 -14.17
N ASN A 34 -14.03 10.84 -14.92
CA ASN A 34 -12.76 11.52 -15.25
C ASN A 34 -12.02 11.94 -13.98
N ARG A 35 -12.75 12.47 -13.00
CA ARG A 35 -12.21 12.88 -11.71
C ARG A 35 -11.60 11.72 -10.94
N GLU A 36 -12.27 10.56 -10.93
CA GLU A 36 -11.77 9.36 -10.27
C GLU A 36 -10.50 8.84 -10.95
N ALA A 37 -10.45 8.84 -12.29
CA ALA A 37 -9.25 8.46 -13.03
C ALA A 37 -8.06 9.39 -12.70
N VAL A 38 -8.29 10.69 -12.63
CA VAL A 38 -7.26 11.69 -12.27
C VAL A 38 -6.81 11.53 -10.82
N ASP A 39 -7.74 11.36 -9.87
CA ASP A 39 -7.40 11.15 -8.45
C ASP A 39 -6.54 9.88 -8.28
N LEU A 40 -6.92 8.79 -8.96
CA LEU A 40 -6.16 7.55 -8.93
C LEU A 40 -4.76 7.71 -9.53
N ALA A 41 -4.63 8.41 -10.66
CA ALA A 41 -3.34 8.68 -11.28
C ALA A 41 -2.42 9.48 -10.34
N LEU A 42 -2.94 10.54 -9.71
CA LEU A 42 -2.18 11.36 -8.75
C LEU A 42 -1.74 10.56 -7.53
N ARG A 43 -2.65 9.78 -6.93
CA ARG A 43 -2.31 8.91 -5.79
C ARG A 43 -1.24 7.89 -6.14
N THR A 44 -1.36 7.28 -7.32
CA THR A 44 -0.39 6.28 -7.80
C THR A 44 0.97 6.93 -8.01
N LEU A 45 1.03 8.09 -8.66
CA LEU A 45 2.28 8.82 -8.87
C LEU A 45 2.95 9.20 -7.55
N ILE A 46 2.18 9.71 -6.58
CA ILE A 46 2.68 10.05 -5.25
C ILE A 46 3.22 8.80 -4.55
N ALA A 47 2.49 7.67 -4.62
CA ALA A 47 2.92 6.42 -4.02
C ALA A 47 4.23 5.91 -4.65
N VAL A 48 4.33 5.91 -5.98
CA VAL A 48 5.54 5.52 -6.73
C VAL A 48 6.73 6.40 -6.35
N ARG A 49 6.53 7.70 -6.16
CA ARG A 49 7.61 8.65 -5.87
C ARG A 49 7.91 8.82 -4.38
N ARG A 50 7.06 8.32 -3.48
CA ARG A 50 7.21 8.53 -2.02
C ARG A 50 8.41 7.82 -1.41
N GLN A 51 9.04 6.86 -2.09
CA GLN A 51 10.17 6.12 -1.52
C GLN A 51 11.22 5.69 -2.57
N PRO A 52 12.34 6.42 -2.66
CA PRO A 52 13.63 5.82 -3.00
C PRO A 52 14.44 5.44 -1.73
N ALA A 53 14.16 6.04 -0.56
CA ALA A 53 15.04 5.93 0.60
C ALA A 53 14.95 4.60 1.38
N ALA A 54 13.82 3.88 1.29
CA ALA A 54 13.66 2.59 1.99
C ALA A 54 14.33 1.44 1.22
N VAL A 55 14.27 1.49 -0.12
CA VAL A 55 14.86 0.47 -1.00
C VAL A 55 16.40 0.59 -1.02
N GLU A 56 16.94 1.81 -1.03
CA GLU A 56 18.40 2.03 -0.89
C GLU A 56 18.96 1.48 0.43
N ARG A 57 18.20 1.54 1.53
CA ARG A 57 18.61 0.98 2.83
C ARG A 57 18.73 -0.55 2.82
N ILE A 58 17.90 -1.25 2.05
CA ILE A 58 17.94 -2.72 1.95
C ILE A 58 19.05 -3.15 0.98
N ILE A 59 19.20 -2.47 -0.16
CA ILE A 59 20.23 -2.80 -1.17
C ILE A 59 21.65 -2.47 -0.68
N GLY A 60 21.81 -1.44 0.17
CA GLY A 60 23.10 -1.08 0.78
C GLY A 60 23.52 -1.94 1.98
N ARG A 61 22.72 -2.93 2.39
CA ARG A 61 23.02 -3.76 3.57
C ARG A 61 24.08 -4.81 3.20
N ARG A 62 25.34 -4.53 3.53
CA ARG A 62 26.40 -5.55 3.51
C ARG A 62 26.32 -6.36 4.80
N PHE A 63 26.08 -7.67 4.69
CA PHE A 63 26.18 -8.58 5.82
C PHE A 63 27.65 -8.91 6.09
N ALA A 64 28.04 -8.95 7.36
CA ALA A 64 29.34 -9.49 7.73
C ALA A 64 29.30 -11.03 7.63
N PRO A 65 30.42 -11.71 7.30
CA PRO A 65 30.45 -13.17 7.15
C PRO A 65 29.91 -13.95 8.35
N GLU A 66 30.00 -13.39 9.55
CA GLU A 66 29.53 -14.00 10.79
C GLU A 66 28.01 -13.94 10.95
N GLN A 67 27.32 -13.15 10.12
CA GLN A 67 25.86 -12.95 10.17
C GLN A 67 25.09 -13.81 9.16
N ILE A 68 25.79 -14.43 8.20
CA ILE A 68 25.19 -15.29 7.17
C ILE A 68 25.24 -16.77 7.55
N ASP A 69 26.03 -17.13 8.57
CA ASP A 69 26.23 -18.50 9.03
C ASP A 69 25.73 -18.72 10.47
N ALA A 70 24.70 -17.95 10.87
CA ALA A 70 24.09 -18.09 12.18
C ALA A 70 23.38 -19.45 12.30
N PRO A 71 23.53 -20.17 13.43
CA PRO A 71 22.88 -21.45 13.64
C PRO A 71 21.35 -21.30 13.59
N THR A 72 20.70 -22.16 12.81
CA THR A 72 19.24 -22.15 12.65
C THR A 72 18.56 -22.49 13.97
N VAL A 73 17.72 -21.58 14.47
CA VAL A 73 16.89 -21.83 15.66
C VAL A 73 15.61 -22.52 15.22
N ALA A 74 15.42 -23.77 15.66
CA ALA A 74 14.15 -24.46 15.46
C ALA A 74 13.08 -23.80 16.35
N PRO A 75 11.86 -23.54 15.83
CA PRO A 75 10.78 -23.04 16.65
C PRO A 75 10.48 -24.08 17.74
N GLU A 76 10.52 -23.64 19.00
CA GLU A 76 10.14 -24.48 20.13
C GLU A 76 8.69 -24.91 19.92
N THR A 77 8.48 -26.20 19.62
CA THR A 77 7.14 -26.78 19.61
C THR A 77 6.61 -26.68 21.03
N GLN A 78 5.78 -25.67 21.31
CA GLN A 78 4.96 -25.66 22.51
C GLN A 78 4.05 -26.90 22.43
N ALA A 79 4.39 -27.92 23.22
CA ALA A 79 3.56 -29.10 23.37
C ALA A 79 2.15 -28.65 23.80
N PRO A 80 1.08 -29.16 23.16
CA PRO A 80 -0.28 -28.77 23.52
C PRO A 80 -0.52 -29.12 24.99
N ALA A 81 -0.91 -28.12 25.78
CA ALA A 81 -1.28 -28.28 27.18
C ALA A 81 -2.27 -29.45 27.31
N ALA A 82 -1.88 -30.49 28.06
CA ALA A 82 -2.75 -31.61 28.35
C ALA A 82 -4.06 -31.09 28.94
N ARG A 83 -5.17 -31.34 28.24
CA ARG A 83 -6.51 -31.14 28.81
C ARG A 83 -6.61 -31.99 30.07
N PRO A 84 -6.98 -31.44 31.23
CA PRO A 84 -7.25 -32.25 32.40
C PRO A 84 -8.51 -33.07 32.11
N ASP A 85 -8.31 -34.37 31.89
CA ASP A 85 -9.39 -35.35 31.76
C ASP A 85 -10.10 -35.51 33.11
N GLY A 86 -11.40 -35.79 33.02
CA GLY A 86 -12.38 -35.62 34.09
C GLY A 86 -12.19 -36.52 35.31
N ARG A 87 -12.52 -35.93 36.46
CA ARG A 87 -13.09 -36.64 37.60
C ARG A 87 -14.15 -35.76 38.26
#